data_AF-A0AAJ0QUC6-F1
#
_entry.id   AF-A0AAJ0QUC6-F1
#
_cell.length_a   1.000
_cell.length_b   1.000
_cell.length_c   1.000
_cell.angle_alpha   90.00
_cell.angle_beta   90.00
_cell.angle_gamma   90.00
#
_symmetry.space_group_name_H-M   'P 1'
#
loop_
_entity.id
_entity.type
_entity.pdbx_description
1 polymer ?
#
loop_
_entity_poly.entity_id
_entity_poly.type
_entity_poly.pdbx_seq_one_letter_code
_entity_poly.pdbx_strand_id
1 'polypeptide(L)'
;MTATIVDEMTDSPSNKFKECKGQGIANIASGFMGGMAGCAMIGQSMINVKSGGRTRLSTLCAGIFLLILVVFLSDWLKVIPMAALVAVMIMVSISTFEWRSLTQFKTNPKSSNTVMIATVVVVVATHNLALGVLTGVLLSALFLANKLENDIQVISSLEGNARLYDLRGQIFFSSSDKFMHGFNFKEEVKEVIIDLTHSHIWDVTSVAMLDSAVEKFQKNGIQVTVRGLNEASSIMIDKYGTHAKI
;
A
#
# COMPACT_ATOMS: atom_id res chain seq x y z
N MET A 1 -6.16 -3.95 11.38
CA MET A 1 -5.58 -3.12 12.45
C MET A 1 -6.00 -3.58 13.84
N THR A 2 -7.29 -3.67 14.17
CA THR A 2 -7.76 -4.10 15.51
C THR A 2 -7.16 -5.42 15.98
N ALA A 3 -7.15 -6.45 15.12
CA ALA A 3 -6.57 -7.74 15.45
C ALA A 3 -5.07 -7.63 15.78
N THR A 4 -4.31 -6.74 15.13
CA THR A 4 -2.88 -6.55 15.43
C THR A 4 -2.68 -5.95 16.82
N ILE A 5 -3.50 -4.97 17.19
CA ILE A 5 -3.44 -4.35 18.52
C ILE A 5 -3.80 -5.37 19.61
N VAL A 6 -4.83 -6.20 19.37
CA VAL A 6 -5.20 -7.27 20.31
C VAL A 6 -4.10 -8.32 20.41
N ASP A 7 -3.47 -8.71 19.29
CA ASP A 7 -2.34 -9.63 19.29
C ASP A 7 -1.19 -9.08 20.14
N GLU A 8 -0.84 -7.79 19.99
CA GLU A 8 0.19 -7.12 20.79
C GLU A 8 -0.15 -7.06 22.29
N MET A 9 -1.42 -6.85 22.65
CA MET A 9 -1.85 -6.82 24.05
C MET A 9 -1.93 -8.20 24.73
N THR A 10 -2.03 -9.26 23.93
CA THR A 10 -2.27 -10.62 24.41
C THR A 10 -1.11 -11.56 24.12
N ASP A 11 -0.05 -11.05 23.48
CA ASP A 11 1.12 -11.80 23.00
C ASP A 11 0.72 -13.05 22.21
N SER A 12 -0.37 -12.98 21.44
CA SER A 12 -0.95 -14.10 20.73
C SER A 12 -1.20 -13.73 19.26
N PRO A 13 -0.50 -14.36 18.29
CA PRO A 13 -0.68 -14.01 16.89
C PRO A 13 -2.01 -14.54 16.36
N SER A 14 -2.71 -13.72 15.57
CA SER A 14 -3.93 -14.13 14.87
C SER A 14 -3.77 -14.18 13.35
N ASN A 15 -4.48 -15.11 12.73
CA ASN A 15 -4.53 -15.24 11.27
C ASN A 15 -5.48 -14.18 10.68
N LYS A 16 -4.92 -13.21 9.95
CA LYS A 16 -5.70 -12.08 9.38
C LYS A 16 -6.61 -12.50 8.22
N PHE A 17 -6.28 -13.56 7.47
CA PHE A 17 -7.19 -14.12 6.47
C PHE A 17 -8.42 -14.74 7.13
N LYS A 18 -8.24 -15.43 8.25
CA LYS A 18 -9.35 -15.99 9.03
C LYS A 18 -10.24 -14.90 9.62
N GLU A 19 -9.64 -13.82 10.13
CA GLU A 19 -10.38 -12.64 10.60
C GLU A 19 -11.22 -12.00 9.49
N CYS A 20 -10.61 -11.76 8.32
CA CYS A 20 -11.30 -11.19 7.16
C CYS A 20 -12.48 -12.07 6.71
N LYS A 21 -12.26 -13.39 6.61
CA LYS A 21 -13.34 -14.35 6.29
C LYS A 21 -14.44 -14.33 7.34
N GLY A 22 -14.09 -14.25 8.63
CA GLY A 22 -15.04 -14.16 9.73
C GLY A 22 -15.92 -12.91 9.64
N GLN A 23 -15.33 -11.74 9.44
CA GLN A 23 -16.06 -10.48 9.26
C GLN A 23 -16.93 -10.49 8.00
N GLY A 24 -16.44 -11.08 6.90
CA GLY A 24 -17.21 -11.22 5.66
C GLY A 24 -18.46 -12.08 5.85
N ILE A 25 -18.33 -13.26 6.47
CA ILE A 25 -19.46 -14.14 6.77
C ILE A 25 -20.45 -13.45 7.73
N ALA A 26 -19.95 -12.77 8.76
CA ALA A 26 -20.80 -12.04 9.71
C ALA A 26 -21.60 -10.92 9.04
N ASN A 27 -20.97 -10.16 8.13
CA ASN A 27 -21.65 -9.10 7.38
C ASN A 27 -22.66 -9.63 6.36
N ILE A 28 -22.39 -10.77 5.71
CA ILE A 28 -23.35 -11.44 4.84
C ILE A 28 -24.59 -11.85 5.66
N ALA A 29 -24.38 -12.51 6.79
CA ALA A 29 -25.48 -12.91 7.68
C ALA A 29 -26.26 -11.69 8.21
N SER A 30 -25.56 -10.63 8.63
CA SER A 30 -26.17 -9.35 9.02
C SER A 30 -27.05 -8.77 7.92
N GLY A 31 -26.55 -8.73 6.68
CA GLY A 31 -27.29 -8.21 5.52
C GLY A 31 -28.58 -8.99 5.23
N PHE A 32 -28.57 -10.32 5.33
CA PHE A 32 -29.78 -11.13 5.18
C PHE A 32 -30.82 -10.87 6.27
N MET A 33 -30.41 -10.37 7.44
CA MET A 33 -31.28 -10.00 8.55
C MET A 33 -31.67 -8.51 8.53
N GLY A 34 -31.33 -7.76 7.48
CA GLY A 34 -31.57 -6.31 7.39
C GLY A 34 -30.66 -5.46 8.27
N GLY A 35 -29.56 -6.04 8.77
CA GLY A 35 -28.57 -5.35 9.60
C GLY A 35 -27.62 -4.46 8.79
N MET A 36 -27.00 -3.51 9.48
CA MET A 36 -25.96 -2.65 8.90
C MET A 36 -24.61 -3.39 8.79
N ALA A 37 -23.72 -2.85 7.96
CA ALA A 37 -22.33 -3.32 7.88
C ALA A 37 -21.60 -3.03 9.20
N GLY A 38 -20.91 -4.04 9.72
CA GLY A 38 -20.10 -3.95 10.93
C GLY A 38 -18.63 -4.24 10.67
N CYS A 39 -17.78 -3.78 11.58
CA CYS A 39 -16.35 -4.07 11.58
C CYS A 39 -15.84 -4.22 13.02
N ALA A 40 -14.60 -4.68 13.18
CA ALA A 40 -13.95 -4.72 14.48
C ALA A 40 -13.76 -3.29 15.03
N MET A 41 -14.21 -3.05 16.26
CA MET A 41 -14.09 -1.74 16.92
C MET A 41 -12.90 -1.73 17.88
N ILE A 42 -11.87 -0.95 17.57
CA ILE A 42 -10.63 -0.87 18.37
C ILE A 42 -10.94 -0.52 19.82
N GLY A 43 -11.66 0.57 20.09
CA GLY A 43 -11.93 1.03 21.46
C GLY A 43 -12.62 -0.02 22.34
N GLN A 44 -13.67 -0.68 21.83
CA GLN A 44 -14.39 -1.71 22.58
C GLN A 44 -13.54 -2.98 22.77
N SER A 45 -12.74 -3.38 21.78
CA SER A 45 -11.80 -4.49 21.93
C SER A 45 -10.75 -4.21 23.01
N MET A 46 -10.20 -2.99 23.05
CA MET A 46 -9.24 -2.58 24.08
C MET A 46 -9.84 -2.63 25.48
N ILE A 47 -11.06 -2.09 25.66
CA ILE A 47 -11.77 -2.12 26.94
C ILE A 47 -12.03 -3.58 27.35
N ASN A 48 -12.51 -4.40 26.42
CA ASN A 48 -12.82 -5.80 26.71
C ASN A 48 -11.59 -6.59 27.16
N VAL A 49 -10.45 -6.44 26.48
CA VAL A 49 -9.19 -7.11 26.86
C VAL A 49 -8.67 -6.60 28.20
N LYS A 50 -8.74 -5.29 28.46
CA LYS A 50 -8.38 -4.69 29.76
C LYS A 50 -9.27 -5.17 30.90
N SER A 51 -10.54 -5.43 30.63
CA SER A 51 -11.50 -6.02 31.58
C SER A 51 -11.35 -7.54 31.75
N GLY A 52 -10.32 -8.17 31.15
CA GLY A 52 -10.03 -9.59 31.27
C GLY A 52 -10.72 -10.49 30.23
N GLY A 53 -11.49 -9.92 29.31
CA GLY A 53 -12.13 -10.65 28.22
C GLY A 53 -11.13 -11.13 27.17
N ARG A 54 -10.81 -12.44 27.19
CA ARG A 54 -9.84 -13.07 26.26
C ARG A 54 -10.40 -14.21 25.42
N THR A 55 -11.63 -14.63 25.69
CA THR A 55 -12.26 -15.77 25.00
C THR A 55 -13.36 -15.30 24.06
N ARG A 56 -13.72 -16.14 23.07
CA ARG A 56 -14.87 -15.87 22.18
C ARG A 56 -16.21 -15.80 22.93
N LEU A 57 -16.27 -16.36 24.13
CA LEU A 57 -17.45 -16.27 24.98
C LEU A 57 -17.73 -14.83 25.41
N SER A 58 -16.68 -14.02 25.62
CA SER A 58 -16.83 -12.60 25.98
C SER A 58 -17.55 -11.80 24.88
N THR A 59 -17.17 -11.98 23.61
CA THR A 59 -17.85 -11.29 22.49
C THR A 59 -19.25 -11.84 22.22
N LEU A 60 -19.46 -13.14 22.42
CA LEU A 60 -20.80 -13.74 22.34
C LEU A 60 -21.73 -13.17 23.42
N CYS A 61 -21.27 -13.11 24.67
CA CYS A 61 -22.01 -12.50 25.77
C CYS A 61 -22.34 -11.05 25.47
N ALA A 62 -21.39 -10.26 24.96
CA ALA A 62 -21.64 -8.86 24.59
C ALA A 62 -22.80 -8.71 23.59
N GLY A 63 -22.85 -9.57 22.55
CA GLY A 63 -23.94 -9.57 21.58
C GLY A 63 -25.29 -10.01 22.18
N ILE A 64 -25.29 -11.06 23.01
CA ILE A 64 -26.51 -11.55 23.67
C ILE A 64 -27.08 -10.50 24.64
N PHE A 65 -26.22 -9.90 25.47
CA PHE A 65 -26.65 -8.86 26.40
C PHE A 65 -27.16 -7.62 25.67
N LEU A 66 -26.52 -7.23 24.56
CA LEU A 66 -27.02 -6.14 23.72
C LEU A 66 -28.42 -6.46 23.16
N LEU A 67 -28.64 -7.68 22.68
CA LEU A 67 -29.95 -8.11 22.18
C LEU A 67 -31.02 -8.08 23.28
N ILE A 68 -30.71 -8.59 24.47
CA ILE A 68 -31.62 -8.56 25.63
C ILE A 68 -31.97 -7.11 25.98
N LEU A 69 -30.97 -6.22 26.05
CA LEU A 69 -31.17 -4.82 26.39
C LEU A 69 -32.06 -4.12 25.35
N VAL A 70 -31.82 -4.35 24.06
CA VAL A 70 -32.62 -3.72 23.00
C VAL A 70 -34.05 -4.26 22.96
N VAL A 71 -34.27 -5.57 23.19
CA VAL A 71 -35.61 -6.18 23.11
C VAL A 71 -36.45 -5.87 24.35
N PHE A 72 -35.89 -6.02 25.55
CA PHE A 72 -36.65 -5.91 26.80
C PHE A 72 -36.63 -4.51 27.42
N LEU A 73 -35.59 -3.71 27.18
CA LEU A 73 -35.43 -2.37 27.75
C LEU A 73 -35.73 -1.25 26.74
N SER A 74 -36.38 -1.57 25.62
CA SER A 74 -36.65 -0.61 24.53
C SER A 74 -37.40 0.66 24.99
N ASP A 75 -38.33 0.54 25.95
CA ASP A 75 -39.10 1.70 26.42
C ASP A 75 -38.27 2.66 27.27
N TRP A 76 -37.28 2.15 28.01
CA TRP A 76 -36.32 2.98 28.74
C TRP A 76 -35.33 3.66 27.79
N LEU A 77 -34.90 2.95 26.75
CA LEU A 77 -33.97 3.50 25.75
C LEU A 77 -34.55 4.72 25.01
N LYS A 78 -35.86 4.75 24.77
CA LYS A 78 -36.55 5.87 24.10
C LYS A 78 -36.56 7.17 24.91
N VAL A 79 -36.37 7.09 26.23
CA VAL A 79 -36.36 8.27 27.14
C VAL A 79 -34.98 8.94 27.18
N ILE A 80 -33.94 8.31 26.61
CA ILE A 80 -32.59 8.86 26.61
C ILE A 80 -32.58 10.20 25.83
N PRO A 81 -32.17 11.31 26.47
CA PRO A 81 -32.16 12.61 25.81
C PRO A 81 -31.13 12.65 24.68
N MET A 82 -31.51 13.20 23.52
CA MET A 82 -30.62 13.36 22.37
C MET A 82 -29.33 14.12 22.71
N ALA A 83 -29.39 15.04 23.69
CA ALA A 83 -28.22 15.76 24.18
C ALA A 83 -27.13 14.83 24.75
N ALA A 84 -27.51 13.75 25.45
CA ALA A 84 -26.55 12.78 25.98
C ALA A 84 -25.86 12.01 24.84
N LEU A 85 -26.62 11.62 23.81
CA LEU A 85 -26.08 10.93 22.64
C LEU A 85 -25.10 11.82 21.86
N VAL A 86 -25.44 13.10 21.65
CA VAL A 86 -24.55 14.07 21.00
C VAL A 86 -23.26 14.27 21.82
N ALA A 87 -23.35 14.40 23.14
CA ALA A 87 -22.18 14.54 24.01
C ALA A 87 -21.23 13.33 23.89
N VAL A 88 -21.77 12.10 23.86
CA VAL A 88 -20.98 10.88 23.63
C VAL A 88 -20.32 10.92 22.24
N MET A 89 -21.05 11.33 21.20
CA MET A 89 -20.49 11.42 19.84
C MET A 89 -19.37 12.46 19.71
N ILE A 90 -19.47 13.60 20.41
CA ILE A 90 -18.41 14.60 20.46
C ILE A 90 -17.16 14.03 21.15
N MET A 91 -17.33 13.35 22.28
CA MET A 91 -16.21 12.72 23.00
C MET A 91 -15.52 11.65 22.15
N VAL A 92 -16.29 10.81 21.45
CA VAL A 92 -15.75 9.81 20.52
C VAL A 92 -15.00 10.48 19.37
N SER A 93 -15.52 11.57 18.81
CA SER A 93 -14.86 12.32 17.73
C SER A 93 -13.51 12.90 18.18
N ILE A 94 -13.46 13.51 19.36
CA ILE A 94 -12.22 14.05 19.96
C ILE A 94 -11.20 12.93 20.22
N SER A 95 -11.67 11.77 20.68
CA SER A 95 -10.82 10.61 20.98
C SER A 95 -10.31 9.91 19.72
N THR A 96 -11.05 10.00 18.61
CA THR A 96 -10.66 9.41 17.32
C THR A 96 -9.65 10.27 16.56
N PHE A 97 -9.62 11.58 16.82
CA PHE A 97 -8.69 12.49 16.17
C PHE A 97 -7.26 12.29 16.71
N GLU A 98 -6.31 11.99 15.82
CA GLU A 98 -4.90 11.84 16.19
C GLU A 98 -4.22 13.21 16.31
N TRP A 99 -4.26 13.79 17.50
CA TRP A 99 -3.69 15.12 17.77
C TRP A 99 -2.19 15.23 17.48
N ARG A 100 -1.45 14.12 17.59
CA ARG A 100 -0.02 14.09 17.28
C ARG A 100 0.27 14.31 15.80
N SER A 101 -0.66 14.03 14.89
CA SER A 101 -0.49 14.27 13.45
C SER A 101 -0.25 15.76 13.15
N LEU A 102 -0.76 16.67 13.97
CA LEU A 102 -0.53 18.12 13.81
C LEU A 102 0.88 18.53 14.23
N THR A 103 1.40 17.97 15.33
CA THR A 103 2.76 18.30 15.82
C THR A 103 3.84 17.62 15.00
N GLN A 104 3.57 16.42 14.50
CA GLN A 104 4.48 15.62 13.65
C GLN A 104 4.44 16.04 12.16
N PHE A 105 3.70 17.10 11.82
CA PHE A 105 3.62 17.58 10.45
C PHE A 105 5.00 17.94 9.87
N LYS A 106 5.94 18.43 10.69
CA LYS A 106 7.30 18.77 10.25
C LYS A 106 8.23 17.57 10.09
N THR A 107 7.94 16.45 10.77
CA THR A 107 8.80 15.25 10.76
C THR A 107 8.36 14.23 9.71
N ASN A 108 7.09 14.23 9.33
CA ASN A 108 6.55 13.28 8.38
C ASN A 108 7.01 13.56 6.93
N PRO A 109 7.16 12.53 6.09
CA PRO A 109 7.42 12.72 4.66
C PRO A 109 6.35 13.59 4.01
N LYS A 110 6.77 14.53 3.15
CA LYS A 110 5.87 15.48 2.48
C LYS A 110 4.71 14.79 1.75
N SER A 111 4.98 13.67 1.06
CA SER A 111 3.96 12.88 0.36
C SER A 111 2.86 12.38 1.29
N SER A 112 3.22 11.87 2.47
CA SER A 112 2.26 11.37 3.47
C SER A 112 1.35 12.49 3.99
N ASN A 113 1.92 13.65 4.30
CA ASN A 113 1.15 14.82 4.74
C ASN A 113 0.20 15.32 3.65
N THR A 114 0.63 15.32 2.39
CA THR A 114 -0.22 15.70 1.26
C THR A 114 -1.42 14.76 1.14
N VAL A 115 -1.21 13.44 1.24
CA VAL A 115 -2.30 12.45 1.22
C VAL A 115 -3.28 12.71 2.36
N MET A 116 -2.79 12.89 3.59
CA MET A 116 -3.62 13.16 4.77
C MET A 116 -4.45 14.44 4.61
N ILE A 117 -3.86 15.54 4.14
CA ILE A 117 -4.60 16.80 3.95
C ILE A 117 -5.64 16.61 2.85
N ALA A 118 -5.28 16.01 1.73
CA ALA A 118 -6.19 15.80 0.61
C ALA A 118 -7.40 14.95 1.01
N THR A 119 -7.18 13.86 1.76
CA THR A 119 -8.29 13.01 2.23
C THR A 119 -9.22 13.80 3.15
N VAL A 120 -8.69 14.53 4.14
CA VAL A 120 -9.49 15.34 5.07
C VAL A 120 -10.28 16.41 4.33
N VAL A 121 -9.64 17.16 3.43
CA VAL A 121 -10.29 18.23 2.66
C VAL A 121 -11.43 17.68 1.80
N VAL A 122 -11.20 16.56 1.10
CA VAL A 122 -12.25 15.94 0.28
C VAL A 122 -13.42 15.48 1.15
N VAL A 123 -13.17 14.81 2.28
CA VAL A 123 -14.27 14.35 3.16
C VAL A 123 -15.06 15.53 3.71
N VAL A 124 -14.39 16.59 4.19
CA VAL A 124 -15.06 17.75 4.78
C VAL A 124 -15.83 18.55 3.72
N ALA A 125 -15.27 18.76 2.53
CA ALA A 125 -15.93 19.51 1.48
C ALA A 125 -17.13 18.74 0.88
N THR A 126 -16.99 17.43 0.68
CA THR A 126 -18.01 16.61 0.01
C THR A 126 -18.98 15.94 0.97
N HIS A 127 -18.71 15.96 2.27
CA HIS A 127 -19.41 15.19 3.30
C HIS A 127 -19.47 13.69 2.99
N ASN A 128 -18.50 13.18 2.19
CA ASN A 128 -18.47 11.81 1.71
C ASN A 128 -17.13 11.13 2.03
N LEU A 129 -17.16 10.23 3.02
CA LEU A 129 -15.98 9.47 3.44
C LEU A 129 -15.39 8.60 2.32
N ALA A 130 -16.24 8.05 1.43
CA ALA A 130 -15.79 7.17 0.36
C ALA A 130 -14.92 7.90 -0.67
N LEU A 131 -15.27 9.16 -1.01
CA LEU A 131 -14.45 9.99 -1.89
C LEU A 131 -13.10 10.34 -1.26
N GLY A 132 -13.07 10.56 0.06
CA GLY A 132 -11.84 10.74 0.81
C GLY A 132 -10.92 9.52 0.70
N VAL A 133 -11.46 8.33 0.97
CA VAL A 133 -10.71 7.07 0.87
C VAL A 133 -10.18 6.85 -0.54
N LEU A 134 -11.02 7.03 -1.57
CA LEU A 134 -10.62 6.90 -2.97
C LEU A 134 -9.46 7.84 -3.32
N THR A 135 -9.58 9.12 -2.95
CA THR A 135 -8.54 10.13 -3.17
C THR A 135 -7.23 9.74 -2.47
N GLY A 136 -7.31 9.28 -1.23
CA GLY A 136 -6.14 8.84 -0.46
C GLY A 136 -5.42 7.66 -1.10
N VAL A 137 -6.16 6.66 -1.55
CA VAL A 137 -5.59 5.47 -2.22
C VAL A 137 -4.92 5.85 -3.54
N LEU A 138 -5.58 6.69 -4.36
CA LEU A 138 -5.03 7.14 -5.65
C LEU A 138 -3.75 7.97 -5.46
N LEU A 139 -3.76 8.96 -4.56
CA LEU A 139 -2.58 9.77 -4.30
C LEU A 139 -1.44 8.94 -3.70
N SER A 140 -1.74 7.99 -2.81
CA SER A 140 -0.73 7.10 -2.25
C SER A 140 -0.09 6.21 -3.32
N ALA A 141 -0.91 5.66 -4.23
CA ALA A 141 -0.42 4.88 -5.36
C ALA A 141 0.46 5.72 -6.31
N LEU A 142 0.06 6.95 -6.61
CA LEU A 142 0.81 7.88 -7.44
C LEU A 142 2.15 8.27 -6.80
N PHE A 143 2.16 8.60 -5.50
CA PHE A 143 3.41 8.91 -4.79
C PHE A 143 4.33 7.69 -4.67
N LEU A 144 3.76 6.49 -4.50
CA LEU A 144 4.54 5.25 -4.52
C LEU A 144 5.19 5.03 -5.88
N ALA A 145 4.42 5.17 -6.97
CA ALA A 145 4.94 5.07 -8.34
C ALA A 145 6.06 6.08 -8.59
N ASN A 146 5.84 7.36 -8.24
CA ASN A 146 6.86 8.41 -8.36
C ASN A 146 8.11 8.12 -7.51
N LYS A 147 7.96 7.56 -6.32
CA LYS A 147 9.12 7.20 -5.48
C LYS A 147 9.93 6.09 -6.13
N LEU A 148 9.27 5.02 -6.58
CA LEU A 148 9.91 3.89 -7.27
C LEU A 148 10.62 4.35 -8.55
N GLU A 149 10.06 5.33 -9.27
CA GLU A 149 10.64 5.90 -10.48
C GLU A 149 11.85 6.82 -10.21
N ASN A 150 11.92 7.44 -9.02
CA ASN A 150 13.03 8.33 -8.65
C ASN A 150 14.17 7.60 -7.92
N ASP A 151 13.92 6.41 -7.37
CA ASP A 151 14.95 5.57 -6.73
C ASP A 151 15.86 4.85 -7.76
N ILE A 152 15.68 5.15 -9.05
CA ILE A 152 16.43 4.54 -10.16
C ILE A 152 17.72 5.28 -10.42
N GLN A 153 18.80 4.53 -10.55
CA GLN A 153 20.13 5.06 -10.80
C GLN A 153 20.82 4.28 -11.91
N VAL A 154 21.42 5.02 -12.84
CA VAL A 154 22.28 4.48 -13.89
C VAL A 154 23.69 4.96 -13.58
N ILE A 155 24.53 4.06 -13.07
CA ILE A 155 25.93 4.35 -12.77
C ILE A 155 26.75 3.87 -13.96
N SER A 156 27.55 4.76 -14.54
CA SER A 156 28.44 4.40 -15.65
C SER A 156 29.90 4.42 -15.19
N SER A 157 30.65 3.36 -15.50
CA SER A 157 32.09 3.28 -15.29
C SER A 157 32.77 2.78 -16.56
N LEU A 158 34.01 3.24 -16.80
CA LEU A 158 34.82 2.75 -17.91
C LEU A 158 35.80 1.72 -17.36
N GLU A 159 35.68 0.47 -17.80
CA GLU A 159 36.56 -0.62 -17.40
C GLU A 159 37.36 -1.08 -18.61
N GLY A 160 38.57 -0.54 -18.75
CA GLY A 160 39.44 -0.82 -19.90
C GLY A 160 38.85 -0.27 -21.20
N ASN A 161 38.35 -1.16 -22.06
CA ASN A 161 37.75 -0.81 -23.36
C ASN A 161 36.25 -1.12 -23.44
N ALA A 162 35.65 -1.47 -22.30
CA ALA A 162 34.22 -1.73 -22.14
C ALA A 162 33.58 -0.67 -21.24
N ARG A 163 32.39 -0.22 -21.59
CA ARG A 163 31.57 0.69 -20.76
C ARG A 163 30.58 -0.15 -19.95
N LEU A 164 30.68 -0.09 -18.63
CA LEU A 164 29.74 -0.73 -17.72
C LEU A 164 28.63 0.25 -17.33
N TYR A 165 27.38 -0.18 -17.49
CA TYR A 165 26.20 0.49 -16.95
C TYR A 165 25.60 -0.40 -15.84
N ASP A 166 25.84 -0.01 -14.59
CA ASP A 166 25.22 -0.63 -13.40
C ASP A 166 23.84 0.03 -13.17
N LEU A 167 22.79 -0.76 -13.43
CA LEU A 167 21.41 -0.35 -13.28
C LEU A 167 20.90 -0.76 -11.91
N ARG A 168 20.46 0.24 -11.13
CA ARG A 168 19.90 0.03 -9.80
C ARG A 168 18.47 0.53 -9.75
N GLY A 169 17.57 -0.27 -9.16
CA GLY A 169 16.17 0.10 -8.94
C GLY A 169 15.17 -0.70 -9.78
N GLN A 170 13.91 -0.26 -9.78
CA GLN A 170 12.81 -1.00 -10.41
C GLN A 170 12.52 -0.48 -11.82
N ILE A 171 12.63 -1.34 -12.84
CA ILE A 171 12.38 -0.99 -14.25
C ILE A 171 10.95 -1.38 -14.60
N PHE A 172 10.11 -0.37 -14.81
CA PHE A 172 8.72 -0.50 -15.23
C PHE A 172 8.39 0.64 -16.22
N PHE A 173 7.21 0.62 -16.83
CA PHE A 173 6.75 1.54 -17.87
C PHE A 173 7.10 3.02 -17.57
N SER A 174 6.80 3.47 -16.35
CA SER A 174 7.02 4.87 -15.92
C SER A 174 8.50 5.27 -15.87
N SER A 175 9.41 4.32 -15.64
CA SER A 175 10.84 4.61 -15.52
C SER A 175 11.67 4.34 -16.77
N SER A 176 11.05 3.75 -17.79
CA SER A 176 11.70 3.33 -19.03
C SER A 176 12.46 4.47 -19.75
N ASP A 177 11.87 5.67 -19.80
CA ASP A 177 12.49 6.84 -20.42
C ASP A 177 13.75 7.32 -19.67
N LYS A 178 13.71 7.33 -18.33
CA LYS A 178 14.88 7.72 -17.50
C LYS A 178 16.06 6.77 -17.73
N PHE A 179 15.80 5.47 -17.87
CA PHE A 179 16.83 4.50 -18.21
C PHE A 179 17.41 4.75 -19.60
N MET A 180 16.56 4.96 -20.60
CA MET A 180 16.99 5.25 -21.97
C MET A 180 17.87 6.51 -22.04
N HIS A 181 17.57 7.54 -21.24
CA HIS A 181 18.38 8.76 -21.15
C HIS A 181 19.69 8.59 -20.36
N GLY A 182 19.79 7.58 -19.49
CA GLY A 182 21.01 7.27 -18.74
C GLY A 182 22.12 6.65 -19.60
N PHE A 183 21.78 6.13 -20.78
CA PHE A 183 22.74 5.55 -21.71
C PHE A 183 23.32 6.62 -22.65
N ASN A 184 24.65 6.59 -22.80
CA ASN A 184 25.32 7.37 -23.84
C ASN A 184 25.53 6.50 -25.09
N PHE A 185 24.63 6.65 -26.07
CA PHE A 185 24.71 5.90 -27.33
C PHE A 185 25.75 6.43 -28.32
N LYS A 186 26.29 7.63 -28.09
CA LYS A 186 27.22 8.31 -29.03
C LYS A 186 28.69 8.10 -28.67
N GLU A 187 28.97 7.39 -27.60
CA GLU A 187 30.34 7.16 -27.16
C GLU A 187 31.03 6.10 -28.01
N GLU A 188 32.27 6.35 -28.43
CA GLU A 188 33.08 5.40 -29.19
C GLU A 188 33.72 4.36 -28.25
N VAL A 189 32.95 3.33 -27.91
CA VAL A 189 33.41 2.15 -27.14
C VAL A 189 33.20 0.88 -27.95
N LYS A 190 34.05 -0.15 -27.76
CA LYS A 190 33.92 -1.42 -28.50
C LYS A 190 32.89 -2.35 -27.87
N GLU A 191 32.76 -2.29 -26.55
CA GLU A 191 31.87 -3.16 -25.78
C GLU A 191 31.10 -2.36 -24.72
N VAL A 192 29.85 -2.72 -24.52
CA VAL A 192 28.97 -2.20 -23.48
C VAL A 192 28.43 -3.36 -22.65
N ILE A 193 28.55 -3.26 -21.34
CA ILE A 193 27.99 -4.23 -20.39
C ILE A 193 26.84 -3.55 -19.66
N ILE A 194 25.64 -4.11 -19.77
CA ILE A 194 24.45 -3.68 -19.03
C ILE A 194 24.28 -4.65 -17.87
N ASP A 195 24.56 -4.19 -16.65
CA ASP A 195 24.42 -4.99 -15.44
C ASP A 195 23.09 -4.68 -14.76
N LEU A 196 22.23 -5.71 -14.70
CA LEU A 196 20.90 -5.67 -14.09
C LEU A 196 20.87 -6.32 -12.70
N THR A 197 22.01 -6.71 -12.11
CA THR A 197 22.09 -7.46 -10.84
C THR A 197 21.31 -6.80 -9.70
N HIS A 198 21.28 -5.46 -9.66
CA HIS A 198 20.57 -4.67 -8.64
C HIS A 198 19.25 -4.08 -9.14
N SER A 199 18.69 -4.63 -10.21
CA SER A 199 17.46 -4.15 -10.84
C SER A 199 16.51 -5.28 -11.18
N HIS A 200 15.23 -4.96 -11.29
CA HIS A 200 14.21 -5.90 -11.72
C HIS A 200 13.34 -5.29 -12.82
N ILE A 201 13.06 -6.10 -13.83
CA ILE A 201 12.14 -5.78 -14.90
C ILE A 201 10.75 -6.25 -14.46
N TRP A 202 9.75 -5.37 -14.54
CA TRP A 202 8.39 -5.65 -14.05
C TRP A 202 7.34 -5.82 -15.14
N ASP A 203 7.58 -5.29 -16.34
CA ASP A 203 6.59 -5.30 -17.41
C ASP A 203 7.21 -5.45 -18.79
N VAL A 204 6.33 -5.74 -19.77
CA VAL A 204 6.69 -5.93 -21.18
C VAL A 204 7.29 -4.65 -21.78
N THR A 205 6.85 -3.47 -21.34
CA THR A 205 7.41 -2.20 -21.85
C THR A 205 8.87 -2.03 -21.46
N SER A 206 9.25 -2.48 -20.27
CA SER A 206 10.63 -2.45 -19.79
C SER A 206 11.53 -3.43 -20.54
N VAL A 207 10.99 -4.60 -20.92
CA VAL A 207 11.66 -5.53 -21.84
C VAL A 207 11.89 -4.87 -23.20
N ALA A 208 10.86 -4.24 -23.77
CA ALA A 208 10.96 -3.55 -25.06
C ALA A 208 11.94 -2.37 -25.04
N MET A 209 12.02 -1.65 -23.91
CA MET A 209 13.00 -0.58 -23.70
C MET A 209 14.43 -1.11 -23.68
N LEU A 210 14.68 -2.20 -22.95
CA LEU A 210 15.99 -2.86 -22.93
C LEU A 210 16.39 -3.36 -24.33
N ASP A 211 15.47 -4.02 -25.03
CA ASP A 211 15.65 -4.45 -26.42
C ASP A 211 16.04 -3.28 -27.32
N SER A 212 15.32 -2.16 -27.21
CA SER A 212 15.57 -0.95 -28.00
C SER A 212 16.94 -0.33 -27.67
N ALA A 213 17.39 -0.40 -26.41
CA ALA A 213 18.70 0.07 -26.01
C ALA A 213 19.81 -0.81 -26.61
N VAL A 214 19.65 -2.14 -26.53
CA VAL A 214 20.57 -3.12 -27.13
C VAL A 214 20.65 -2.92 -28.66
N GLU A 215 19.51 -2.79 -29.33
CA GLU A 215 19.43 -2.56 -30.78
C GLU A 215 20.17 -1.27 -31.19
N LYS A 216 20.00 -0.17 -30.44
CA LYS A 216 20.69 1.10 -30.71
C LYS A 216 22.21 0.98 -30.61
N PHE A 217 22.72 0.30 -29.58
CA PHE A 217 24.16 0.07 -29.44
C PHE A 217 24.69 -0.84 -30.57
N GLN A 218 23.97 -1.90 -30.92
CA GLN A 218 24.35 -2.80 -32.02
C GLN A 218 24.36 -2.08 -33.37
N LYS A 219 23.41 -1.19 -33.64
CA LYS A 219 23.40 -0.34 -34.85
C LYS A 219 24.61 0.58 -34.96
N ASN A 220 25.19 0.98 -33.82
CA ASN A 220 26.42 1.75 -33.77
C ASN A 220 27.69 0.87 -33.82
N GLY A 221 27.55 -0.43 -34.06
CA GLY A 221 28.66 -1.38 -34.14
C GLY A 221 29.27 -1.76 -32.78
N ILE A 222 28.56 -1.47 -31.68
CA ILE A 222 29.03 -1.72 -30.31
C ILE A 222 28.49 -3.08 -29.85
N GLN A 223 29.37 -3.94 -29.32
CA GLN A 223 28.96 -5.24 -28.78
C GLN A 223 28.31 -5.05 -27.41
N VAL A 224 27.13 -5.62 -27.19
CA VAL A 224 26.38 -5.46 -25.92
C VAL A 224 26.27 -6.79 -25.20
N THR A 225 26.60 -6.81 -23.91
CA THR A 225 26.40 -7.94 -23.02
C THR A 225 25.46 -7.56 -21.88
N VAL A 226 24.36 -8.28 -21.70
CA VAL A 226 23.45 -8.12 -20.57
C VAL A 226 23.80 -9.14 -19.48
N ARG A 227 23.93 -8.70 -18.22
CA ARG A 227 24.27 -9.55 -17.07
C ARG A 227 23.31 -9.29 -15.89
N GLY A 228 23.24 -10.23 -14.95
CA GLY A 228 22.56 -9.99 -13.67
C GLY A 228 21.03 -10.10 -13.70
N LEU A 229 20.45 -10.80 -14.69
CA LEU A 229 19.01 -11.03 -14.72
C LEU A 229 18.59 -11.99 -13.61
N ASN A 230 17.56 -11.61 -12.84
CA ASN A 230 16.88 -12.55 -11.96
C ASN A 230 15.98 -13.49 -12.77
N GLU A 231 15.57 -14.61 -12.16
CA GLU A 231 14.76 -15.65 -12.81
C GLU A 231 13.45 -15.09 -13.42
N ALA A 232 12.77 -14.20 -12.69
CA ALA A 232 11.54 -13.57 -13.16
C ALA A 232 11.76 -12.66 -14.39
N SER A 233 12.86 -11.89 -14.42
CA SER A 233 13.20 -11.03 -15.56
C SER A 233 13.64 -11.86 -16.77
N SER A 234 14.39 -12.95 -16.55
CA SER A 234 14.80 -13.87 -17.61
C SER A 234 13.59 -14.46 -18.33
N ILE A 235 12.61 -14.96 -17.58
CA ILE A 235 11.37 -15.52 -18.17
C ILE A 235 10.63 -14.48 -19.00
N MET A 236 10.59 -13.22 -18.56
CA MET A 236 9.94 -12.15 -19.32
C MET A 236 10.72 -11.77 -20.59
N ILE A 237 12.05 -11.71 -20.53
CA ILE A 237 12.90 -11.43 -21.70
C ILE A 237 12.84 -12.59 -22.70
N ASP A 238 12.87 -13.84 -22.25
CA ASP A 238 12.83 -14.99 -23.17
C ASP A 238 11.51 -15.05 -23.95
N LYS A 239 10.42 -14.65 -23.29
CA LYS A 239 9.08 -14.66 -23.85
C LYS A 239 8.78 -13.47 -24.75
N TYR A 240 9.26 -12.27 -24.41
CA TYR A 240 8.86 -11.02 -25.08
C TYR A 240 10.02 -10.22 -25.69
N GLY A 241 11.25 -10.50 -25.29
CA GLY A 241 12.45 -9.88 -25.84
C GLY A 241 12.76 -10.41 -27.24
N THR A 242 13.45 -9.62 -28.05
CA THR A 242 13.82 -9.98 -29.43
C THR A 242 15.33 -9.88 -29.65
N HIS A 243 15.99 -8.90 -29.04
CA HIS A 243 17.42 -8.58 -29.27
C HIS A 243 18.24 -8.72 -27.99
N ALA A 244 17.61 -8.60 -26.83
CA ALA A 244 18.18 -8.86 -25.50
C ALA A 244 18.03 -10.33 -25.07
N LYS A 245 17.61 -11.25 -25.97
CA LYS A 245 17.61 -12.69 -25.67
C LYS A 245 19.03 -13.17 -25.43
N ILE A 246 19.20 -13.94 -24.35
CA ILE A 246 20.47 -14.58 -23.98
C ILE A 246 20.47 -16.02 -24.52
#